data_AF-A0A6G4XS51-F1
#
_entry.id   AF-A0A6G4XS51-F1
#
_cell.length_a   1.000
_cell.length_b   1.000
_cell.length_c   1.000
_cell.angle_alpha   90.00
_cell.angle_beta   90.00
_cell.angle_gamma   90.00
#
_symmetry.space_group_name_H-M   'P 1'
#
loop_
_entity.id
_entity.type
_entity.pdbx_description
1 polymer ?
#
loop_
_entity_poly.entity_id
_entity_poly.type
_entity_poly.pdbx_seq_one_letter_code
_entity_poly.pdbx_strand_id
1 'polypeptide(L)'
;MSAWLWRFEKSDGTEVEPAVAPDEFTTQGDAESWIGEYWKDLLAGGADQVHLFEDTTKIYGPMSLHAETAADSEADSGAGTEKTGTEKTGAETAEA
;
A
#
# COMPACT_ATOMS: atom_id res chain seq x y z
N MET A 1 4.12 -4.54 -21.22
CA MET A 1 5.16 -4.11 -20.27
C MET A 1 4.38 -3.33 -19.23
N SER A 2 4.37 -3.79 -17.99
CA SER A 2 3.68 -3.05 -16.93
C SER A 2 4.57 -1.90 -16.49
N ALA A 3 4.00 -0.72 -16.29
CA ALA A 3 4.72 0.44 -15.76
C ALA A 3 4.62 0.48 -14.24
N TRP A 4 5.75 0.57 -13.53
CA TRP A 4 5.76 0.69 -12.07
C TRP A 4 5.95 2.15 -11.66
N LEU A 5 5.01 2.70 -10.90
CA LEU A 5 4.93 4.13 -10.59
C LEU A 5 4.75 4.37 -9.09
N TRP A 6 5.43 5.39 -8.58
CA TRP A 6 5.28 5.87 -7.21
C TRP A 6 4.36 7.08 -7.14
N ARG A 7 3.38 7.02 -6.22
CA ARG A 7 2.58 8.16 -5.80
C ARG A 7 3.01 8.59 -4.41
N PHE A 8 3.17 9.89 -4.21
CA PHE A 8 3.68 10.48 -2.98
C PHE A 8 2.59 11.29 -2.31
N GLU A 9 2.45 11.13 -1.00
CA GLU A 9 1.45 11.83 -0.21
C GLU A 9 2.06 12.37 1.08
N LYS A 10 1.44 13.42 1.62
CA LYS A 10 1.68 13.92 2.98
C LYS A 10 1.00 13.05 4.02
N SER A 11 1.30 13.28 5.29
CA SER A 11 0.62 12.63 6.42
C SER A 11 -0.89 12.89 6.46
N ASP A 12 -1.38 13.95 5.81
CA ASP A 12 -2.80 14.25 5.69
C ASP A 12 -3.49 13.55 4.50
N GLY A 13 -2.73 12.78 3.69
CA GLY A 13 -3.22 12.08 2.50
C GLY A 13 -3.25 12.93 1.22
N THR A 14 -2.86 14.21 1.29
CA THR A 14 -2.71 15.05 0.10
C THR A 14 -1.56 14.57 -0.78
N GLU A 15 -1.86 14.35 -2.07
CA GLU A 15 -0.85 14.03 -3.08
C GLU A 15 0.12 15.20 -3.29
N VAL A 16 1.41 14.90 -3.37
CA VAL A 16 2.48 15.87 -3.58
C VAL A 16 3.40 15.47 -4.71
N GLU A 17 3.96 16.46 -5.37
CA GLU A 17 5.07 16.23 -6.27
C GLU A 17 6.33 15.90 -5.47
N PRO A 18 7.05 14.81 -5.81
CA PRO A 18 8.27 14.44 -5.11
C PRO A 18 9.39 15.43 -5.42
N ALA A 19 10.30 15.65 -4.46
CA ALA A 19 11.53 16.41 -4.71
C ALA A 19 12.48 15.72 -5.70
N VAL A 20 12.37 14.39 -5.82
CA VAL A 20 13.12 13.58 -6.80
C VAL A 20 12.12 12.86 -7.68
N ALA A 21 12.14 13.14 -8.98
CA ALA A 21 11.25 12.48 -9.94
C ALA A 21 11.64 11.00 -10.09
N PRO A 22 10.71 10.04 -9.92
CA PRO A 22 10.97 8.64 -10.20
C PRO A 22 11.15 8.40 -11.70
N ASP A 23 12.02 7.45 -12.03
CA ASP A 23 12.16 6.92 -13.40
C ASP A 23 11.00 5.98 -13.77
N GLU A 24 10.88 5.67 -15.06
CA GLU A 24 9.95 4.63 -15.53
C GLU A 24 10.53 3.25 -15.24
N PHE A 25 9.96 2.54 -14.25
CA PHE A 25 10.42 1.21 -13.88
C PHE A 25 9.64 0.12 -14.61
N THR A 26 10.35 -0.94 -15.01
CA THR A 26 9.74 -2.12 -15.68
C THR A 26 9.55 -3.31 -14.73
N THR A 27 10.07 -3.22 -13.51
CA THR A 27 9.91 -4.24 -12.46
C THR A 27 9.64 -3.60 -11.10
N GLN A 28 8.95 -4.33 -10.23
CA GLN A 28 8.73 -3.92 -8.84
C GLN A 28 10.04 -3.69 -8.09
N GLY A 29 11.01 -4.60 -8.27
CA GLY A 29 12.28 -4.56 -7.55
C GLY A 29 13.12 -3.33 -7.88
N ASP A 30 13.09 -2.86 -9.13
CA ASP A 30 13.74 -1.60 -9.51
C ASP A 30 13.07 -0.41 -8.83
N ALA A 31 11.73 -0.38 -8.80
CA ALA A 31 10.97 0.66 -8.13
C ALA A 31 11.22 0.68 -6.61
N GLU A 32 11.27 -0.50 -5.97
CA GLU A 32 11.56 -0.69 -4.55
C GLU A 32 13.02 -0.33 -4.20
N SER A 33 13.95 -0.60 -5.11
CA SER A 33 15.36 -0.20 -4.92
C SER A 33 15.47 1.32 -4.95
N TRP A 34 14.84 1.98 -5.92
CA TRP A 34 14.85 3.43 -6.05
C TRP A 34 14.28 4.13 -4.80
N ILE A 35 13.15 3.67 -4.27
CA ILE A 35 12.59 4.32 -3.06
C ILE A 35 13.53 4.18 -1.86
N GLY A 36 14.21 3.04 -1.72
CA GLY A 36 15.22 2.82 -0.68
C GLY A 36 16.46 3.73 -0.81
N GLU A 37 16.76 4.20 -2.01
CA GLU A 37 17.86 5.14 -2.27
C GLU A 37 17.46 6.59 -2.02
N TYR A 38 16.26 7.01 -2.45
CA TYR A 38 15.84 8.42 -2.48
C TYR A 38 14.85 8.83 -1.39
N TRP A 39 14.40 7.93 -0.50
CA TRP A 39 13.37 8.24 0.53
C TRP A 39 13.70 9.46 1.39
N LYS A 40 14.98 9.73 1.69
CA LYS A 40 15.39 10.88 2.52
C LYS A 40 15.16 12.20 1.80
N ASP A 41 15.50 12.26 0.50
CA ASP A 41 15.31 13.45 -0.32
C ASP A 41 13.83 13.70 -0.58
N LEU A 42 13.05 12.62 -0.75
CA LEU A 42 11.60 12.68 -0.86
C LEU A 42 10.95 13.22 0.43
N LEU A 43 11.39 12.72 1.58
CA LEU A 43 10.95 13.22 2.89
C LEU A 43 11.32 14.69 3.09
N ALA A 44 12.55 15.07 2.74
CA ALA A 44 12.97 16.48 2.75
C ALA A 44 12.16 17.36 1.79
N GLY A 45 11.64 16.76 0.71
CA GLY A 45 10.71 17.37 -0.24
C GLY A 45 9.27 17.53 0.27
N GLY A 46 8.93 16.93 1.40
CA GLY A 46 7.59 16.98 1.99
C GLY A 46 6.67 15.82 1.59
N ALA A 47 7.20 14.72 1.06
CA ALA A 47 6.48 13.46 0.95
C ALA A 47 6.63 12.67 2.25
N ASP A 48 5.52 12.32 2.91
CA ASP A 48 5.54 11.56 4.16
C ASP A 48 5.32 10.06 3.93
N GLN A 49 4.57 9.69 2.89
CA GLN A 49 4.24 8.31 2.57
C GLN A 49 4.17 8.07 1.06
N VAL A 50 4.30 6.81 0.65
CA VAL A 50 4.26 6.40 -0.75
C VAL A 50 3.35 5.20 -1.00
N HIS A 51 2.83 5.13 -2.22
CA HIS A 51 2.07 4.00 -2.74
C HIS A 51 2.67 3.56 -4.07
N LEU A 52 2.80 2.24 -4.26
CA LEU A 52 3.30 1.66 -5.50
C LEU A 52 2.12 1.24 -6.38
N PHE A 53 2.19 1.63 -7.65
CA PHE A 53 1.23 1.26 -8.66
C PHE A 53 1.89 0.41 -9.76
N GLU A 54 1.15 -0.58 -10.25
CA GLU A 54 1.41 -1.25 -11.52
C GLU A 54 0.37 -0.77 -12.53
N ASP A 55 0.83 -0.01 -13.51
CA ASP A 55 0.06 0.77 -14.47
C ASP A 55 -0.90 1.76 -13.78
N THR A 56 -2.10 1.28 -13.44
CA THR A 56 -3.15 2.08 -12.77
C THR A 56 -3.66 1.41 -11.50
N THR A 57 -3.13 0.23 -11.17
CA THR A 57 -3.56 -0.58 -10.03
C THR A 57 -2.64 -0.32 -8.87
N LYS A 58 -3.20 0.08 -7.72
CA LYS A 58 -2.41 0.18 -6.47
C LYS A 58 -2.03 -1.22 -6.01
N ILE A 59 -0.73 -1.53 -6.01
CA ILE A 59 -0.20 -2.85 -5.61
C ILE A 59 0.26 -2.83 -4.16
N TYR A 60 0.75 -1.68 -3.68
CA TYR A 60 1.31 -1.56 -2.34
C TYR A 60 1.08 -0.16 -1.73
N GLY A 61 1.01 -0.08 -0.41
CA GLY A 61 0.95 1.16 0.36
C GLY A 61 -0.34 1.40 1.18
N PRO A 62 -0.32 2.39 2.08
CA PRO A 62 0.77 3.37 2.27
C PRO A 62 1.99 2.79 3.01
N MET A 63 3.19 3.20 2.58
CA MET A 63 4.45 3.00 3.31
C MET A 63 5.02 4.36 3.72
N SER A 64 5.36 4.51 5.00
CA SER A 64 5.96 5.73 5.53
C SER A 64 7.39 5.92 5.01
N LEU A 65 7.71 7.15 4.56
CA LEU A 65 9.09 7.58 4.28
C LEU A 65 9.80 8.09 5.54
N HIS A 66 9.07 8.22 6.64
CA HIS A 66 9.67 8.49 7.93
C HIS A 66 10.49 7.28 8.35
N ALA A 67 11.75 7.51 8.70
CA ALA A 67 12.62 6.47 9.23
C ALA A 67 11.99 5.88 10.50
N GLU A 68 11.31 4.76 10.36
CA GLU A 68 10.65 4.12 11.48
C GLU A 68 11.71 3.55 12.43
N THR A 69 11.61 3.93 13.71
CA THR A 69 11.57 2.85 14.69
C THR A 69 10.14 2.29 14.56
N ALA A 70 10.02 1.04 14.09
CA ALA A 70 8.81 0.43 13.53
C ALA A 70 7.58 0.35 14.48
N ALA A 71 6.87 1.45 14.74
CA ALA A 71 5.78 1.46 15.72
C ALA A 71 4.67 2.48 15.41
N ASP A 72 4.15 2.56 14.18
CA ASP A 72 2.78 3.04 13.95
C ASP A 72 2.28 2.62 12.55
N SER A 73 1.90 1.35 12.40
CA SER A 73 1.15 0.88 11.23
C SER A 73 -0.15 0.24 11.72
N GLU A 74 -1.02 1.06 12.32
CA GLU A 74 -2.39 0.71 12.69
C GLU A 74 -3.36 1.83 12.29
N ALA A 75 -3.64 1.94 10.98
CA ALA A 75 -4.84 2.54 10.37
C ALA A 75 -4.65 2.41 8.85
N ASP A 76 -5.55 1.94 8.00
CA ASP A 76 -6.97 1.67 8.07
C ASP A 76 -7.22 0.63 6.95
N SER A 77 -7.61 -0.58 7.30
CA SER A 77 -8.25 -1.52 6.38
C SER A 77 -9.73 -1.59 6.77
N GLY A 78 -10.42 -0.47 6.61
CA GLY A 78 -11.83 -0.32 6.91
C GLY A 78 -12.74 -0.46 5.68
N ALA A 79 -13.34 -1.65 5.54
CA ALA A 79 -14.74 -1.88 5.15
C ALA A 79 -15.16 -2.19 3.69
N GLY A 80 -15.97 -3.27 3.58
CA GLY A 80 -16.97 -3.59 2.54
C GLY A 80 -16.67 -4.91 1.81
N THR A 81 -17.46 -5.98 1.82
CA THR A 81 -18.94 -6.09 1.80
C THR A 81 -19.41 -7.54 2.10
N GLU A 82 -20.38 -7.66 3.02
CA GLU A 82 -21.67 -8.40 2.89
C GLU A 82 -21.75 -9.95 2.89
N LYS A 83 -22.34 -10.47 3.98
CA LYS A 83 -23.50 -11.40 4.07
C LYS A 83 -23.43 -12.80 3.40
N THR A 84 -23.19 -13.82 4.23
CA THR A 84 -23.75 -15.18 4.04
C THR A 84 -24.45 -15.56 5.37
N GLY A 85 -25.77 -15.69 5.45
CA GLY A 85 -26.56 -16.76 4.83
C GLY A 85 -26.42 -18.02 5.69
N THR A 86 -27.12 -18.13 6.81
CA THR A 86 -28.37 -18.88 6.96
C THR A 86 -28.20 -20.41 6.87
N GLU A 87 -28.53 -21.06 7.99
CA GLU A 87 -28.98 -22.46 8.18
C GLU A 87 -28.00 -23.61 7.94
N LYS A 88 -27.58 -24.26 9.04
CA LYS A 88 -27.15 -25.67 9.03
C LYS A 88 -28.26 -26.52 9.65
N THR A 89 -29.14 -26.98 8.79
CA THR A 89 -30.07 -28.09 9.01
C THR A 89 -29.30 -29.39 9.21
N GLY A 90 -29.81 -30.26 10.08
CA GLY A 90 -29.62 -31.72 9.97
C GLY A 90 -29.03 -32.37 11.21
N ALA A 91 -29.90 -32.75 12.14
CA ALA A 91 -29.64 -33.81 13.10
C ALA A 91 -30.06 -35.16 12.48
N GLU A 92 -29.12 -36.09 12.35
CA GLU A 92 -29.30 -37.53 12.14
C GLU A 92 -27.90 -38.14 12.39
N THR A 93 -27.66 -39.23 13.12
CA THR A 93 -28.46 -40.43 13.40
C THR A 93 -27.92 -41.06 14.68
N ALA A 94 -28.79 -41.51 15.58
CA ALA A 94 -28.43 -42.38 16.69
C ALA A 94 -28.47 -43.83 16.20
N GLU A 95 -27.35 -44.55 16.30
CA GLU A 95 -27.34 -46.01 16.16
C GLU A 95 -27.48 -46.64 17.55
N ALA A 96 -28.42 -47.59 17.63
CA ALA A 96 -28.76 -48.40 18.79
C ALA A 96 -28.13 -49.79 18.66
#